data_AF-A0A243BM69-F1
#
_entry.id   AF-A0A243BM69-F1
#
_cell.length_a   1.000
_cell.length_b   1.000
_cell.length_c   1.000
_cell.angle_alpha   90.00
_cell.angle_beta   90.00
_cell.angle_gamma   90.00
#
_symmetry.space_group_name_H-M   'P 1'
#
loop_
_entity.id
_entity.type
_entity.pdbx_description
1 polymer ?
#
loop_
_entity_poly.entity_id
_entity_poly.type
_entity_poly.pdbx_seq_one_letter_code
_entity_poly.pdbx_strand_id
1 'polypeptide(L)'
;MQESTRNDAIARLKGLGAASEVYQESLESWLENQNDTRAMSVVRQQFVALELDFVTAMPFFERSGDEILLLAVYAQAANLHLLLLRDVSLYGADWGLEPYDIANYYNRPKKGPLHILITVWNGIKRV
;
A
#
# COMPACT_ATOMS: atom_id res chain seq x y z
N MET A 1 9.46 -21.27 15.73
CA MET A 1 8.56 -20.98 14.58
C MET A 1 7.91 -19.60 14.73
N GLN A 2 7.12 -19.33 15.78
CA GLN A 2 6.49 -18.01 15.98
C GLN A 2 7.48 -16.82 16.05
N GLU A 3 8.65 -17.01 16.66
CA GLU A 3 9.69 -15.97 16.73
C GLU A 3 10.29 -15.63 15.35
N SER A 4 10.50 -16.63 14.50
CA SER A 4 10.95 -16.42 13.12
C SER A 4 9.87 -15.72 12.30
N THR A 5 8.60 -16.13 12.43
CA THR A 5 7.48 -15.43 11.79
C THR A 5 7.42 -13.96 12.21
N ARG A 6 7.56 -13.67 13.51
CA ARG A 6 7.55 -12.29 14.02
C ARG A 6 8.71 -11.47 13.45
N ASN A 7 9.93 -12.01 13.45
CA ASN A 7 11.11 -11.31 12.95
C ASN A 7 10.99 -11.02 11.45
N ASP A 8 10.50 -11.98 10.67
CA ASP A 8 10.22 -11.82 9.24
C ASP A 8 9.13 -10.78 8.98
N ALA A 9 8.08 -10.73 9.81
CA ALA A 9 7.02 -9.74 9.70
C ALA A 9 7.55 -8.32 9.94
N ILE A 10 8.36 -8.16 10.97
CA ILE A 10 9.01 -6.88 11.31
C ILE A 10 9.97 -6.46 10.18
N ALA A 11 10.76 -7.39 9.65
CA ALA A 11 11.70 -7.09 8.56
C ALA A 11 10.97 -6.61 7.30
N ARG A 12 9.86 -7.27 6.92
CA ARG A 12 9.03 -6.84 5.79
C ARG A 12 8.40 -5.46 6.04
N LEU A 13 7.84 -5.23 7.23
CA LEU A 13 7.24 -3.94 7.56
C LEU A 13 8.27 -2.80 7.51
N LYS A 14 9.49 -3.06 7.99
CA LYS A 14 10.60 -2.09 7.88
C LYS A 14 10.96 -1.80 6.42
N GLY A 15 10.99 -2.83 5.56
CA GLY A 15 11.21 -2.65 4.13
C GLY A 15 10.14 -1.77 3.47
N LEU A 16 8.86 -2.02 3.78
CA LEU A 16 7.75 -1.19 3.30
C LEU A 16 7.84 0.25 3.83
N GLY A 17 8.25 0.44 5.08
CA GLY A 17 8.49 1.77 5.65
C GLY A 17 9.56 2.54 4.88
N ALA A 18 10.73 1.93 4.67
CA ALA A 18 11.82 2.54 3.91
C ALA A 18 11.42 2.85 2.46
N ALA A 19 10.70 1.93 1.79
CA ALA A 19 10.20 2.18 0.43
C ALA A 19 9.14 3.31 0.39
N SER A 20 8.33 3.44 1.45
CA SER A 20 7.37 4.53 1.60
C SER A 20 8.07 5.88 1.78
N GLU A 21 9.17 5.95 2.52
CA GLU A 21 9.97 7.17 2.67
C GLU A 21 10.52 7.64 1.31
N VAL A 22 11.09 6.73 0.49
CA VAL A 22 11.60 7.09 -0.84
C VAL A 22 10.48 7.60 -1.77
N TYR A 23 9.29 7.00 -1.70
CA TYR A 23 8.12 7.51 -2.42
C TYR A 23 7.69 8.89 -1.92
N GLN A 24 7.66 9.12 -0.61
CA GLN A 24 7.29 10.42 -0.01
C GLN A 24 8.24 11.53 -0.45
N GLU A 25 9.55 11.30 -0.44
CA GLU A 25 10.55 12.25 -0.94
C GLU A 25 10.29 12.62 -2.41
N SER A 26 9.92 11.63 -3.23
CA SER A 26 9.59 11.85 -4.64
C SER A 26 8.28 12.61 -4.83
N LEU A 27 7.29 12.35 -3.98
CA LEU A 27 6.02 13.07 -3.97
C LEU A 27 6.23 14.53 -3.57
N GLU A 28 7.00 14.79 -2.50
CA GLU A 28 7.34 16.13 -2.05
C GLU A 28 8.09 16.91 -3.13
N SER A 29 9.10 16.31 -3.75
CA SER A 29 9.84 16.94 -4.86
C SER A 29 8.94 17.33 -6.04
N TRP A 30 7.94 16.50 -6.38
CA TRP A 30 6.96 16.85 -7.41
C TRP A 30 5.97 17.93 -6.93
N LEU A 31 5.54 17.91 -5.67
CA LEU A 31 4.64 18.92 -5.10
C LEU A 31 5.28 20.31 -5.07
N GLU A 32 6.60 20.40 -4.87
CA GLU A 32 7.35 21.67 -4.93
C GLU A 32 7.33 22.31 -6.33
N ASN A 33 7.32 21.49 -7.38
CA ASN A 33 7.23 21.96 -8.76
C ASN A 33 6.49 20.97 -9.68
N GLN A 34 5.17 21.10 -9.74
CA GLN A 34 4.31 20.17 -10.49
C GLN A 34 4.50 20.23 -12.02
N ASN A 35 5.20 21.25 -12.54
CA ASN A 35 5.54 21.36 -13.96
C ASN A 35 6.84 20.63 -14.33
N ASP A 36 7.58 20.10 -13.35
CA ASP A 36 8.79 19.33 -13.61
C ASP A 36 8.44 17.92 -14.10
N THR A 37 8.55 17.73 -15.42
CA THR A 37 8.32 16.45 -16.09
C THR A 37 9.22 15.31 -15.57
N ARG A 38 10.42 15.62 -15.07
CA ARG A 38 11.31 14.64 -14.46
C ARG A 38 10.76 14.21 -13.09
N ALA A 39 10.42 15.18 -12.23
CA ALA A 39 9.85 14.88 -10.92
C ALA A 39 8.54 14.08 -11.05
N MET A 40 7.68 14.46 -12.01
CA MET A 40 6.46 13.73 -12.37
C MET A 40 6.75 12.28 -12.77
N SER A 41 7.74 12.04 -13.62
CA SER A 41 8.12 10.68 -14.03
C SER A 41 8.68 9.85 -12.87
N VAL A 42 9.47 10.48 -11.98
CA VAL A 42 10.05 9.82 -10.80
C VAL A 42 8.96 9.43 -9.80
N VAL A 43 8.05 10.33 -9.42
CA VAL A 43 6.97 9.99 -8.48
C VAL A 43 6.07 8.88 -9.03
N ARG A 44 5.77 8.89 -10.35
CA ARG A 44 5.02 7.80 -10.99
C ARG A 44 5.75 6.45 -10.87
N GLN A 45 7.05 6.42 -11.13
CA GLN A 45 7.86 5.20 -11.03
C GLN A 45 7.91 4.68 -9.59
N GLN A 46 8.13 5.57 -8.62
CA GLN A 46 8.16 5.20 -7.21
C GLN A 46 6.80 4.71 -6.70
N PHE A 47 5.70 5.31 -7.14
CA PHE A 47 4.35 4.81 -6.85
C PHE A 47 4.17 3.37 -7.35
N VAL A 48 4.53 3.08 -8.61
CA VAL A 48 4.37 1.73 -9.19
C VAL A 48 5.25 0.70 -8.46
N ALA A 49 6.48 1.08 -8.10
CA ALA A 49 7.38 0.22 -7.34
C ALA A 49 6.82 -0.09 -5.94
N LEU A 50 6.41 0.94 -5.20
CA LEU A 50 5.88 0.77 -3.85
C LEU A 50 4.56 -0.01 -3.84
N GLU A 51 3.68 0.21 -4.83
CA GLU A 51 2.47 -0.60 -5.01
C GLU A 51 2.80 -2.09 -5.15
N LEU A 52 3.82 -2.42 -5.96
CA LEU A 52 4.25 -3.80 -6.16
C LEU A 52 4.83 -4.40 -4.86
N ASP A 53 5.57 -3.62 -4.09
CA ASP A 53 6.11 -4.04 -2.79
C ASP A 53 4.98 -4.36 -1.80
N PHE A 54 3.95 -3.51 -1.71
CA PHE A 54 2.78 -3.79 -0.88
C PHE A 54 2.06 -5.06 -1.34
N VAL A 55 1.77 -5.19 -2.64
CA VAL A 55 1.10 -6.38 -3.20
C VAL A 55 1.87 -7.67 -2.89
N THR A 56 3.20 -7.61 -2.91
CA THR A 56 4.06 -8.76 -2.64
C THR A 56 4.16 -9.08 -1.14
N ALA A 57 4.14 -8.06 -0.28
CA ALA A 57 4.27 -8.23 1.16
C ALA A 57 2.97 -8.67 1.86
N MET A 58 1.82 -8.16 1.41
CA MET A 58 0.53 -8.39 2.07
C MET A 58 0.17 -9.87 2.29
N PRO A 59 0.37 -10.79 1.33
CA PRO A 59 0.07 -12.22 1.54
C PRO A 59 0.85 -12.85 2.70
N PHE A 60 2.03 -12.35 3.03
CA PHE A 60 2.79 -12.86 4.17
C PHE A 60 2.10 -12.52 5.50
N PHE A 61 1.51 -11.33 5.62
CA PHE A 61 0.82 -10.88 6.83
C PHE A 61 -0.54 -11.56 7.02
N GLU A 62 -1.06 -12.23 5.99
CA GLU A 62 -2.31 -13.01 6.00
C GLU A 62 -2.07 -14.51 6.13
N ARG A 63 -0.85 -14.92 6.48
CA ARG A 63 -0.50 -16.34 6.52
C ARG A 63 -1.42 -17.12 7.45
N SER A 64 -1.97 -18.20 6.92
CA SER A 64 -2.84 -19.09 7.68
C SER A 64 -2.13 -19.73 8.87
N GLY A 65 -2.79 -19.74 10.02
CA GLY A 65 -2.26 -20.25 11.29
C GLY A 65 -1.50 -19.22 12.13
N ASP A 66 -1.16 -18.05 11.56
CA ASP A 66 -0.47 -16.95 12.22
C ASP A 66 -1.34 -15.66 12.26
N GLU A 67 -2.65 -15.73 11.94
CA GLU A 67 -3.50 -14.56 11.71
C GLU A 67 -3.56 -13.61 12.91
N ILE A 68 -3.75 -14.15 14.12
CA ILE A 68 -3.79 -13.34 15.35
C ILE A 68 -2.43 -12.69 15.64
N LEU A 69 -1.34 -13.44 15.40
CA LEU A 69 0.03 -12.96 15.61
C LEU A 69 0.39 -11.81 14.65
N LEU A 70 -0.10 -11.88 13.41
CA LEU A 70 0.24 -10.95 12.33
C LEU A 70 -0.74 -9.79 12.17
N LEU A 71 -1.91 -9.84 12.83
CA LEU A 71 -2.99 -8.86 12.68
C LEU A 71 -2.53 -7.40 12.82
N ALA A 72 -1.65 -7.10 13.78
CA ALA A 72 -1.17 -5.74 13.99
C ALA A 72 -0.26 -5.24 12.86
N VAL A 73 0.58 -6.10 12.31
CA VAL A 73 1.47 -5.76 11.18
C VAL A 73 0.66 -5.67 9.89
N TYR A 74 -0.30 -6.58 9.72
CA TYR A 74 -1.26 -6.53 8.65
C TYR A 74 -1.97 -5.18 8.58
N ALA A 75 -2.57 -4.74 9.70
CA ALA A 75 -3.32 -3.49 9.75
C ALA A 75 -2.45 -2.26 9.44
N GLN A 76 -1.19 -2.26 9.88
CA GLN A 76 -0.24 -1.18 9.58
C GLN A 76 0.10 -1.13 8.08
N ALA A 77 0.47 -2.27 7.49
CA ALA A 77 0.79 -2.35 6.06
C ALA A 77 -0.43 -1.99 5.19
N ALA A 78 -1.61 -2.48 5.57
CA ALA A 78 -2.89 -2.14 4.93
C ALA A 78 -3.16 -0.64 4.94
N ASN A 79 -2.99 0.02 6.08
CA ASN A 79 -3.24 1.46 6.20
C ASN A 79 -2.30 2.27 5.31
N LEU A 80 -1.01 1.92 5.27
CA LEU A 80 -0.04 2.59 4.38
C LEU A 80 -0.38 2.35 2.90
N HIS A 81 -0.78 1.12 2.54
CA HIS A 81 -1.19 0.80 1.18
C HIS A 81 -2.43 1.59 0.74
N LEU A 82 -3.41 1.77 1.64
CA LEU A 82 -4.59 2.60 1.37
C LEU A 82 -4.24 4.07 1.18
N LEU A 83 -3.26 4.61 1.92
CA LEU A 83 -2.78 5.99 1.72
C LEU A 83 -2.12 6.15 0.35
N LEU A 84 -1.26 5.20 -0.05
CA LEU A 84 -0.65 5.19 -1.38
C LEU A 84 -1.70 5.16 -2.50
N LEU A 85 -2.71 4.31 -2.37
CA LEU A 85 -3.80 4.19 -3.34
C LEU A 85 -4.70 5.44 -3.37
N ARG A 86 -4.80 6.16 -2.25
CA ARG A 86 -5.47 7.46 -2.19
C ARG A 86 -4.69 8.49 -3.02
N ASP A 87 -3.37 8.53 -2.92
CA ASP A 87 -2.55 9.51 -3.62
C ASP A 87 -2.68 9.37 -5.14
N VAL A 88 -2.59 8.15 -5.69
CA VAL A 88 -2.78 7.95 -7.14
C VAL A 88 -4.20 8.27 -7.60
N SER A 89 -5.20 8.14 -6.71
CA SER A 89 -6.58 8.55 -7.02
C SER A 89 -6.72 10.07 -7.10
N LEU A 90 -5.88 10.82 -6.39
CA LEU A 90 -5.89 12.29 -6.38
C LEU A 90 -5.02 12.88 -7.49
N TYR A 91 -3.82 12.34 -7.66
CA TYR A 91 -2.76 12.94 -8.48
C TYR A 91 -2.39 12.12 -9.71
N GLY A 92 -2.94 10.91 -9.87
CA GLY A 92 -2.53 10.01 -10.95
C GLY A 92 -2.68 10.61 -12.35
N ALA A 93 -3.70 11.45 -12.56
CA ALA A 93 -3.89 12.16 -13.83
C ALA A 93 -2.77 13.18 -14.08
N ASP A 94 -2.37 13.92 -13.06
CA ASP A 94 -1.28 14.90 -13.13
C ASP A 94 0.08 14.20 -13.30
N TRP A 95 0.21 12.99 -12.76
CA TRP A 95 1.37 12.15 -13.02
C TRP A 95 1.36 11.56 -14.42
N GLY A 96 0.27 11.70 -15.19
CA GLY A 96 0.06 11.23 -16.56
C GLY A 96 -0.33 9.75 -16.69
N LEU A 97 -1.03 9.21 -15.68
CA LEU A 97 -1.71 7.92 -15.77
C LEU A 97 -3.04 8.05 -16.50
N GLU A 98 -3.41 7.00 -17.23
CA GLU A 98 -4.71 6.96 -17.91
C GLU A 98 -5.85 6.78 -16.90
N PRO A 99 -7.05 7.33 -17.17
CA PRO A 99 -8.21 7.19 -16.28
C PRO A 99 -8.55 5.72 -15.95
N TYR A 100 -8.32 4.81 -16.90
CA TYR A 100 -8.51 3.37 -16.68
C TYR A 100 -7.56 2.82 -15.61
N ASP A 101 -6.29 3.23 -15.61
CA ASP A 101 -5.30 2.77 -14.63
C ASP A 101 -5.62 3.32 -13.23
N ILE A 102 -5.99 4.60 -13.14
CA ILE A 102 -6.42 5.23 -11.89
C ILE A 102 -7.65 4.50 -11.33
N ALA A 103 -8.63 4.18 -12.17
CA ALA A 103 -9.82 3.42 -11.76
C ALA A 103 -9.46 2.00 -11.29
N ASN A 104 -8.45 1.36 -11.86
CA ASN A 104 -7.96 0.06 -11.40
C ASN A 104 -7.35 0.15 -10.00
N TYR A 105 -6.51 1.16 -9.74
CA TYR A 105 -5.94 1.40 -8.41
C TYR A 105 -7.03 1.73 -7.37
N TYR A 106 -7.95 2.63 -7.70
CA TYR A 106 -9.06 3.01 -6.83
C TYR A 106 -9.94 1.81 -6.41
N ASN A 107 -10.15 0.85 -7.32
CA ASN A 107 -10.99 -0.31 -7.06
C ASN A 107 -10.24 -1.47 -6.38
N ARG A 108 -8.92 -1.39 -6.23
CA ARG A 108 -8.10 -2.48 -5.68
C ARG A 108 -8.46 -2.87 -4.24
N PRO A 109 -8.64 -1.93 -3.29
CA PRO A 109 -9.03 -2.29 -1.92
C PRO A 109 -10.38 -3.02 -1.85
N LYS A 110 -11.24 -2.81 -2.86
CA LYS A 110 -12.57 -3.41 -2.96
C LYS A 110 -12.54 -4.83 -3.55
N LYS A 111 -11.40 -5.25 -4.12
CA LYS A 111 -11.22 -6.55 -4.79
C LYS A 111 -10.21 -7.47 -4.08
N GLY A 112 -9.39 -6.92 -3.17
CA GLY A 112 -8.35 -7.65 -2.45
C GLY A 112 -8.78 -8.15 -1.06
N PRO A 113 -7.88 -8.76 -0.29
CA PRO A 113 -8.17 -9.33 1.03
C PRO A 113 -8.60 -8.28 2.08
N LEU A 114 -8.34 -7.00 1.85
CA LEU A 114 -8.95 -5.88 2.58
C LEU A 114 -10.49 -5.87 2.49
N HIS A 115 -11.07 -6.31 1.38
CA HIS A 115 -12.52 -6.50 1.24
C HIS A 115 -13.03 -7.61 2.16
N ILE A 116 -12.26 -8.69 2.34
CA ILE A 116 -12.61 -9.79 3.24
C ILE A 116 -12.58 -9.28 4.68
N LEU A 117 -11.56 -8.53 5.09
CA LEU A 117 -11.48 -7.99 6.45
C LEU A 117 -12.53 -6.91 6.75
N ILE A 118 -12.85 -6.04 5.79
CA ILE A 118 -13.97 -5.09 5.93
C ILE A 118 -15.28 -5.88 6.08
N THR A 119 -15.47 -6.96 5.33
CA THR A 119 -16.67 -7.80 5.42
C THR A 119 -16.75 -8.55 6.75
N VAL A 120 -15.63 -9.12 7.22
CA VAL A 120 -15.54 -9.86 8.49
C VAL A 120 -15.69 -8.93 9.69
N TRP A 121 -15.01 -7.77 9.70
CA TRP A 121 -15.12 -6.78 10.78
C TRP A 121 -16.52 -6.16 10.87
N ASN A 122 -17.17 -5.89 9.73
CA ASN A 122 -18.55 -5.42 9.71
C ASN A 122 -19.57 -6.49 10.12
N GLY A 123 -19.25 -7.78 9.94
CA GLY A 123 -20.04 -8.90 10.46
C GLY A 123 -19.99 -9.03 11.98
N ILE A 124 -18.83 -8.81 12.59
CA ILE A 124 -18.63 -8.87 14.05
C ILE A 124 -19.38 -7.74 14.78
N LYS A 125 -19.56 -6.57 14.14
CA LYS A 125 -20.35 -5.46 14.71
C LYS A 125 -21.88 -5.63 14.60
N ARG A 126 -22.38 -6.70 13.99
CA ARG A 126 -23.82 -6.99 13.81
C ARG A 126 -24.30 -8.17 14.66
N VAL A 127 -23.61 -8.49 15.75
CA VAL A 127 -24.03 -9.47 16.77
C VAL A 127 -24.08 -8.76 18.12
#